data_AF-A0A6S7HHV6-F1
#
_entry.id   AF-A0A6S7HHV6-F1
#
_cell.length_a   1.000
_cell.length_b   1.000
_cell.length_c   1.000
_cell.angle_alpha   90.00
_cell.angle_beta   90.00
_cell.angle_gamma   90.00
#
_symmetry.space_group_name_H-M   'P 1'
#
loop_
_entity.id
_entity.type
_entity.pdbx_description
1 polymer ?
#
loop_
_entity_poly.entity_id
_entity_poly.type
_entity_poly.pdbx_seq_one_letter_code
_entity_poly.pdbx_strand_id
1 'polypeptide(L)'
;MNNTLPTRKNLSRWGISSSSDCSFCLHPESLLHVVAGCQHYLERFTWRHDCILKFLAKTFQSLNECKLLVDLPRFESPSIITGVEYRPDLLVATSDKHLYVVELT
;
A
#
# COMPACT_ATOMS: atom_id res chain seq x y z
N MET A 1 -7.03 6.24 18.41
CA MET A 1 -8.16 6.78 17.60
C MET A 1 -7.86 6.47 16.14
N ASN A 2 -8.24 5.29 15.61
CA ASN A 2 -7.80 4.85 14.26
C ASN A 2 -8.95 4.65 13.26
N ASN A 3 -10.16 5.16 13.54
CA ASN A 3 -11.32 4.98 12.66
C ASN A 3 -11.91 6.34 12.22
N THR A 4 -11.11 7.11 11.49
CA THR A 4 -11.48 8.41 10.93
C THR A 4 -11.53 8.43 9.41
N LEU A 5 -11.24 7.30 8.74
CA LEU A 5 -11.33 7.20 7.29
C LEU A 5 -12.79 7.21 6.81
N PRO A 6 -13.08 7.73 5.61
CA PRO A 6 -14.44 7.86 5.07
C PRO A 6 -15.05 6.52 4.59
N THR A 7 -15.06 5.52 5.47
CA THR A 7 -15.78 4.25 5.28
C THR A 7 -17.29 4.49 5.33
N ARG A 8 -18.13 3.67 4.69
CA ARG A 8 -19.60 3.89 4.72
C ARG A 8 -20.15 3.95 6.13
N LYS A 9 -19.59 3.15 7.06
CA LYS A 9 -19.94 3.24 8.48
C LYS A 9 -19.66 4.63 9.07
N ASN A 10 -18.52 5.26 8.74
CA ASN A 10 -18.23 6.61 9.22
C ASN A 10 -19.01 7.68 8.46
N LEU A 11 -19.20 7.55 7.14
CA LEU A 11 -20.01 8.46 6.33
C LEU A 11 -21.46 8.50 6.82
N SER A 12 -22.02 7.35 7.20
CA SER A 12 -23.35 7.29 7.82
C SER A 12 -23.39 7.97 9.17
N ARG A 13 -22.37 7.76 10.03
CA ARG A 13 -22.25 8.47 11.31
C ARG A 13 -22.09 9.99 11.15
N TRP A 14 -21.50 10.45 10.07
CA TRP A 14 -21.35 11.88 9.76
C TRP A 14 -22.57 12.48 9.04
N GLY A 15 -23.62 11.69 8.79
CA GLY A 15 -24.82 12.15 8.07
C GLY A 15 -24.61 12.39 6.58
N ILE A 16 -23.49 11.91 6.00
CA ILE A 16 -23.17 12.04 4.57
C ILE A 16 -23.78 10.90 3.76
N SER A 17 -23.90 9.71 4.35
CA SER A 17 -24.50 8.54 3.70
C SER A 17 -25.73 8.04 4.44
N SER A 18 -26.73 7.59 3.71
CA SER A 18 -27.95 6.99 4.27
C SER A 18 -27.75 5.55 4.77
N SER A 19 -26.67 4.87 4.37
CA SER A 19 -26.41 3.48 4.75
C SER A 19 -24.96 3.29 5.18
N SER A 20 -24.76 2.44 6.20
CA SER A 20 -23.45 2.01 6.68
C SER A 20 -22.86 0.83 5.91
N ASP A 21 -23.60 0.27 4.96
CA ASP A 21 -23.31 -1.04 4.40
C ASP A 21 -22.44 -0.92 3.15
N CYS A 22 -21.61 -1.94 2.95
CA CYS A 22 -20.75 -2.12 1.81
C CYS A 22 -21.61 -2.35 0.56
N SER A 23 -21.34 -1.59 -0.49
CA SER A 23 -22.09 -1.69 -1.75
C SER A 23 -21.93 -3.03 -2.48
N PHE A 24 -20.96 -3.86 -2.09
CA PHE A 24 -20.65 -5.12 -2.77
C PHE A 24 -21.19 -6.35 -2.05
N CYS A 25 -21.06 -6.40 -0.72
CA CYS A 25 -21.42 -7.59 0.06
C CYS A 25 -22.50 -7.31 1.12
N LEU A 26 -23.00 -6.08 1.22
CA LEU A 26 -24.10 -5.65 2.09
C LEU A 26 -23.85 -5.82 3.61
N HIS A 27 -22.61 -6.10 4.02
CA HIS A 27 -22.21 -6.07 5.42
C HIS A 27 -21.77 -4.66 5.83
N PRO A 28 -21.82 -4.30 7.13
CA PRO A 28 -21.36 -2.98 7.60
C PRO A 28 -19.92 -2.68 7.19
N GLU A 29 -19.72 -1.62 6.41
CA GLU A 29 -18.41 -1.25 5.86
C GLU A 29 -17.61 -0.45 6.88
N SER A 30 -16.96 -1.17 7.79
CA SER A 30 -15.94 -0.61 8.69
C SER A 30 -14.57 -0.53 8.02
N LEU A 31 -13.60 0.11 8.68
CA LEU A 31 -12.22 0.12 8.16
C LEU A 31 -11.66 -1.29 8.01
N LEU A 32 -11.86 -2.14 9.02
CA LEU A 32 -11.43 -3.55 8.98
C LEU A 32 -12.09 -4.28 7.81
N HIS A 33 -13.35 -3.97 7.50
CA HIS A 33 -14.06 -4.54 6.37
C HIS A 33 -13.38 -4.18 5.03
N VAL A 34 -13.04 -2.90 4.82
CA VAL A 34 -12.37 -2.43 3.59
C VAL A 34 -10.94 -2.96 3.47
N VAL A 35 -10.23 -3.12 4.59
CA VAL A 35 -8.83 -3.58 4.56
C VAL A 35 -8.74 -5.08 4.40
N ALA A 36 -9.55 -5.85 5.14
CA ALA A 36 -9.40 -7.30 5.25
C ALA A 36 -10.70 -8.12 5.20
N GLY A 37 -11.88 -7.50 5.39
CA GLY A 37 -13.14 -8.22 5.61
C GLY A 37 -14.06 -8.36 4.39
N CYS A 38 -13.65 -7.89 3.21
CA CYS A 38 -14.47 -7.91 2.01
C CYS A 38 -13.72 -8.50 0.83
N GLN A 39 -14.23 -9.55 0.22
CA GLN A 39 -13.61 -10.20 -0.93
C GLN A 39 -13.35 -9.22 -2.08
N HIS A 40 -14.31 -8.34 -2.38
CA HIS A 40 -14.16 -7.35 -3.45
C HIS A 40 -13.02 -6.36 -3.20
N TYR A 41 -12.78 -5.96 -1.94
CA TYR A 41 -11.66 -5.08 -1.59
C TYR A 41 -10.33 -5.83 -1.49
N LEU A 42 -10.35 -7.11 -1.10
CA LEU A 42 -9.16 -7.97 -1.07
C LEU A 42 -8.59 -8.22 -2.46
N GLU A 43 -9.44 -8.39 -3.47
CA GLU A 43 -9.01 -8.50 -4.88
C GLU A 43 -8.26 -7.25 -5.38
N ARG A 44 -8.43 -6.12 -4.68
CA ARG A 44 -7.73 -4.85 -4.97
C ARG A 44 -6.55 -4.61 -4.04
N PHE A 45 -6.16 -5.57 -3.21
CA PHE A 45 -5.00 -5.44 -2.31
C PHE A 45 -3.74 -5.11 -3.11
N THR A 46 -3.39 -5.93 -4.11
CA THR A 46 -2.23 -5.70 -4.97
C THR A 46 -2.29 -4.34 -5.66
N TRP A 47 -3.45 -3.93 -6.17
CA TRP A 47 -3.59 -2.61 -6.80
C TRP A 47 -3.32 -1.46 -5.82
N ARG A 48 -3.85 -1.53 -4.59
CA ARG A 48 -3.61 -0.51 -3.55
C ARG A 48 -2.14 -0.47 -3.14
N HIS A 49 -1.56 -1.64 -2.91
CA HIS A 49 -0.16 -1.82 -2.54
C HIS A 49 0.75 -1.23 -3.62
N ASP A 50 0.57 -1.64 -4.88
CA ASP A 50 1.26 -1.08 -6.05
C ASP A 50 1.14 0.45 -6.15
N CYS A 51 -0.03 1.01 -5.86
CA CYS A 51 -0.24 2.45 -5.92
C CYS A 51 0.62 3.21 -4.90
N ILE A 52 0.70 2.71 -3.66
CA ILE A 52 1.56 3.28 -2.63
C ILE A 52 3.03 3.09 -3.02
N LEU A 53 3.40 1.90 -3.46
CA LEU A 53 4.77 1.60 -3.88
C LEU A 53 5.23 2.48 -5.05
N LYS A 54 4.35 2.72 -6.04
CA LYS A 54 4.59 3.66 -7.16
C LYS A 54 4.81 5.09 -6.68
N PHE A 55 4.03 5.52 -5.68
CA PHE A 55 4.18 6.86 -5.10
C PHE A 55 5.54 6.99 -4.41
N LEU A 56 5.88 6.06 -3.52
CA LEU A 56 7.18 6.05 -2.83
C LEU A 56 8.34 5.99 -3.81
N ALA A 57 8.27 5.11 -4.80
CA ALA A 57 9.30 4.98 -5.83
C ALA A 57 9.56 6.30 -6.55
N LYS A 58 8.51 7.04 -6.94
CA LYS A 58 8.65 8.37 -7.55
C LYS A 58 9.28 9.39 -6.61
N THR A 59 8.89 9.37 -5.34
CA THR A 59 9.47 10.25 -4.31
C THR A 59 10.96 9.97 -4.13
N PHE A 60 11.37 8.71 -3.99
CA PHE A 60 12.77 8.34 -3.79
C PHE A 60 13.62 8.51 -5.05
N GLN A 61 13.08 8.32 -6.25
CA GLN A 61 13.77 8.62 -7.51
C GLN A 61 14.19 10.10 -7.62
N SER A 62 13.48 11.01 -6.94
CA SER A 62 13.83 12.43 -6.92
C SER A 62 15.00 12.76 -5.98
N LEU A 63 15.42 11.82 -5.13
CA LEU A 63 16.57 12.01 -4.25
C LEU A 63 17.87 11.76 -5.02
N ASN A 64 18.81 12.67 -4.88
CA ASN A 64 20.16 12.48 -5.41
C ASN A 64 20.92 11.46 -4.56
N GLU A 65 21.91 10.79 -5.16
CA GLU A 65 22.87 9.92 -4.48
C GLU A 65 22.31 8.62 -3.87
N CYS A 66 21.19 8.10 -4.40
CA CYS A 66 20.70 6.77 -4.05
C CYS A 66 20.40 5.90 -5.28
N LYS A 67 20.67 4.60 -5.16
CA LYS A 67 20.17 3.56 -6.06
C LYS A 67 18.88 3.01 -5.48
N LEU A 68 17.81 3.07 -6.27
CA LEU A 68 16.49 2.59 -5.91
C LEU A 68 16.19 1.26 -6.62
N LEU A 69 15.76 0.25 -5.86
CA LEU A 69 15.21 -1.00 -6.38
C LEU A 69 13.79 -1.16 -5.83
N VAL A 70 12.85 -1.60 -6.65
CA VAL A 70 11.43 -1.64 -6.30
C VAL A 70 10.79 -2.88 -6.90
N ASP A 71 9.94 -3.57 -6.14
CA ASP A 71 9.17 -4.71 -6.64
C ASP A 71 7.97 -4.26 -7.49
N LEU A 72 8.27 -3.55 -8.58
CA LEU A 72 7.30 -3.09 -9.55
C LEU A 72 7.81 -3.29 -10.98
N PRO A 73 6.90 -3.45 -11.96
CA PRO A 73 7.29 -3.42 -13.36
C PRO A 73 8.03 -2.12 -13.70
N ARG A 74 9.10 -2.22 -14.50
CA ARG A 74 9.97 -1.12 -14.96
C ARG A 74 11.01 -0.61 -13.94
N PHE A 75 11.14 -1.27 -12.80
CA PHE A 75 12.21 -1.02 -11.84
C PHE A 75 13.16 -2.22 -11.77
N GLU A 76 14.41 -1.97 -11.35
CA GLU A 76 15.29 -3.07 -10.96
C GLU A 76 14.70 -3.77 -9.73
N SER A 77 14.59 -5.10 -9.78
CA SER A 77 14.00 -5.87 -8.69
C SER A 77 14.94 -5.90 -7.48
N PRO A 78 14.40 -5.74 -6.25
CA PRO A 78 15.13 -5.92 -5.00
C PRO A 78 15.87 -7.26 -4.90
N SER A 79 15.33 -8.30 -5.55
CA SER A 79 15.93 -9.65 -5.60
C SER A 79 17.38 -9.68 -6.07
N ILE A 80 17.84 -8.65 -6.80
CA ILE A 80 19.24 -8.52 -7.23
C ILE A 80 20.20 -8.49 -6.04
N ILE A 81 19.77 -7.90 -4.92
CA ILE A 81 20.58 -7.77 -3.70
C ILE A 81 20.19 -8.87 -2.69
N THR A 82 18.90 -9.11 -2.52
CA THR A 82 18.37 -9.97 -1.45
C THR A 82 18.16 -11.43 -1.85
N GLY A 83 18.42 -11.77 -3.12
CA GLY A 83 18.15 -13.09 -3.68
C GLY A 83 16.67 -13.29 -4.03
N VAL A 84 16.35 -14.41 -4.68
CA VAL A 84 14.97 -14.70 -5.15
C VAL A 84 14.00 -15.07 -4.03
N GLU A 85 14.52 -15.49 -2.88
CA GLU A 85 13.70 -15.89 -1.72
C GLU A 85 13.14 -14.70 -0.95
N TYR A 86 13.83 -13.56 -0.98
CA TYR A 86 13.46 -12.36 -0.25
C TYR A 86 13.22 -11.23 -1.24
N ARG A 87 11.95 -10.85 -1.40
CA ARG A 87 11.51 -9.78 -2.29
C ARG A 87 10.86 -8.67 -1.48
N PRO A 88 11.65 -7.83 -0.80
CA PRO A 88 11.07 -6.67 -0.13
C PRO A 88 10.48 -5.73 -1.17
N ASP A 89 9.51 -4.91 -0.78
CA ASP A 89 8.84 -4.00 -1.72
C ASP A 89 9.77 -2.94 -2.30
N LEU A 90 10.68 -2.40 -1.48
CA LEU A 90 11.56 -1.30 -1.87
C LEU A 90 12.90 -1.35 -1.15
N LEU A 91 13.99 -1.10 -1.89
CA LEU A 91 15.34 -0.92 -1.38
C LEU A 91 15.90 0.44 -1.80
N VAL A 92 16.51 1.15 -0.86
CA VAL A 92 17.28 2.37 -1.12
C VAL A 92 18.71 2.15 -0.68
N ALA A 93 19.64 2.08 -1.63
CA ALA A 93 21.07 2.03 -1.36
C ALA A 93 21.66 3.43 -1.52
N THR A 94 22.36 3.94 -0.52
CA THR A 94 22.92 5.30 -0.50
C THR A 94 24.43 5.29 -0.74
N SER A 95 24.96 6.45 -1.17
CA SER A 95 26.41 6.65 -1.43
C SER A 95 27.29 6.39 -0.20
N ASP A 96 26.77 6.61 1.00
CA ASP A 96 27.42 6.36 2.29
C ASP A 96 27.32 4.89 2.76
N LYS A 97 26.95 3.97 1.85
CA LYS A 97 26.91 2.52 2.05
C LYS A 97 25.83 2.03 3.03
N HIS A 98 24.75 2.77 3.21
CA HIS A 98 23.57 2.24 3.88
C HIS A 98 22.60 1.60 2.86
N LEU A 99 21.91 0.55 3.32
CA LEU A 99 20.83 -0.10 2.59
C LEU A 99 19.58 -0.06 3.45
N TYR A 100 18.58 0.68 3.00
CA TYR A 100 17.27 0.72 3.62
C TYR A 100 16.35 -0.28 2.95
N VAL A 101 15.74 -1.15 3.75
CA VAL A 101 14.75 -2.13 3.30
C VAL A 101 13.39 -1.69 3.79
N VAL A 102 12.41 -1.60 2.88
CA VAL A 102 11.05 -1.14 3.18
C VAL A 102 10.06 -2.20 2.71
N GLU A 103 9.15 -2.57 3.61
CA GLU A 103 8.06 -3.50 3.38
C GLU A 103 6.73 -2.79 3.72
N LEU A 104 5.75 -2.93 2.84
CA LEU A 104 4.38 -2.42 3.00
C LEU A 104 3.47 -3.59 3.39
N THR A 105 2.72 -3.42 4.48
CA THR A 105 1.77 -4.40 5.00
C THR A 105 0.32 -3.98 4.75
#